data_AF-A0A7S1S3R9-F1
#
_entry.id   AF-A0A7S1S3R9-F1
#
_cell.length_a   1.000
_cell.length_b   1.000
_cell.length_c   1.000
_cell.angle_alpha   90.00
_cell.angle_beta   90.00
_cell.angle_gamma   90.00
#
_symmetry.space_group_name_H-M   'P 1'
#
loop_
_entity.id
_entity.type
_entity.pdbx_description
1 polymer ?
#
loop_
_entity_poly.entity_id
_entity_poly.type
_entity_poly.pdbx_seq_one_letter_code
_entity_poly.pdbx_strand_id
1 'polypeptide(L)'
;KRSHLGKFTDYGTPFEAGDVVTCCINRGRREISFGVNGQYFGKAFAIPKAWDGVALFPALCAREAFKATGYFGCPDHPRVPYGCNFWPLGDAYECDVVESDSGPPALQVLPVPEEAAER
;
A
#
# COMPACT_ATOMS: atom_id res chain seq x y z
N LYS A 1 -0.86 -8.93 10.14
CA LYS A 1 0.59 -9.11 9.90
C LYS A 1 1.02 -8.20 8.76
N ARG A 2 2.28 -7.75 8.76
CA ARG A 2 2.92 -7.05 7.62
C ARG A 2 4.00 -7.95 7.03
N SER A 3 4.17 -7.97 5.71
CA SER A 3 5.16 -8.79 5.00
C SER A 3 6.08 -7.96 4.13
N HIS A 4 7.40 -8.14 4.27
CA HIS A 4 8.42 -7.49 3.43
C HIS A 4 9.70 -8.32 3.43
N LEU A 5 10.33 -8.50 2.26
CA LEU A 5 11.58 -9.27 2.08
C LEU A 5 11.52 -10.68 2.70
N GLY A 6 10.39 -11.39 2.50
CA GLY A 6 10.18 -12.73 3.03
C GLY A 6 9.93 -12.81 4.55
N LYS A 7 9.95 -11.69 5.27
CA LYS A 7 9.70 -11.62 6.71
C LYS A 7 8.26 -11.22 7.00
N PHE A 8 7.63 -11.93 7.94
CA PHE A 8 6.29 -11.61 8.44
C PHE A 8 6.38 -11.16 9.88
N THR A 9 5.80 -10.00 10.18
CA THR A 9 5.77 -9.43 11.54
C THR A 9 4.35 -9.08 11.94
N ASP A 10 4.05 -9.14 13.24
CA ASP A 10 2.75 -8.74 13.76
C ASP A 10 2.52 -7.24 13.52
N TYR A 11 1.30 -6.93 13.07
CA TYR A 11 0.84 -5.60 12.70
C TYR A 11 -0.66 -5.65 12.43
N GLY A 12 -1.38 -4.66 12.94
CA GLY A 12 -2.83 -4.56 12.80
C GLY A 12 -3.58 -5.74 13.42
N THR A 13 -4.73 -6.05 12.85
CA THR A 13 -5.62 -7.14 13.25
C THR A 13 -5.81 -8.14 12.09
N PRO A 14 -6.19 -9.41 12.36
CA PRO A 14 -6.71 -10.30 11.32
C PRO A 14 -7.92 -9.68 10.61
N PHE A 15 -8.11 -10.03 9.34
CA PHE A 15 -9.27 -9.65 8.53
C PHE A 15 -9.77 -10.86 7.75
N GLU A 16 -11.03 -10.84 7.35
CA GLU A 16 -11.72 -11.94 6.68
C GLU A 16 -12.59 -11.47 5.51
N ALA A 17 -13.30 -12.41 4.89
CA ALA A 17 -14.17 -12.10 3.76
C ALA A 17 -15.29 -11.13 4.19
N GLY A 18 -15.44 -10.01 3.48
CA GLY A 18 -16.40 -8.96 3.80
C GLY A 18 -15.79 -7.75 4.54
N ASP A 19 -14.56 -7.89 5.03
CA ASP A 19 -13.81 -6.76 5.58
C ASP A 19 -13.30 -5.83 4.48
N VAL A 20 -13.15 -4.56 4.84
CA VAL A 20 -12.54 -3.55 3.98
C VAL A 20 -11.17 -3.20 4.53
N VAL A 21 -10.15 -3.53 3.75
CA VAL A 21 -8.76 -3.18 4.02
C VAL A 21 -8.43 -1.88 3.31
N THR A 22 -7.97 -0.88 4.06
CA THR A 22 -7.47 0.38 3.50
C THR A 22 -5.95 0.32 3.40
N CYS A 23 -5.42 0.72 2.25
CA CYS A 23 -3.99 0.87 2.00
C CYS A 23 -3.67 2.36 1.83
N CYS A 24 -2.78 2.89 2.67
CA CYS A 24 -2.43 4.30 2.67
C CYS A 24 -0.94 4.49 2.35
N ILE A 25 -0.64 5.52 1.55
CA ILE A 25 0.71 5.97 1.28
C ILE A 25 0.85 7.45 1.61
N ASN A 26 1.87 7.81 2.37
CA ASN A 26 2.25 9.20 2.63
C ASN A 26 3.68 9.44 2.12
N ARG A 27 3.81 10.08 0.96
CA ARG A 27 5.11 10.41 0.35
C ARG A 27 5.88 11.45 1.16
N GLY A 28 5.19 12.45 1.72
CA GLY A 28 5.82 13.51 2.52
C GLY A 28 6.39 13.02 3.85
N ARG A 29 5.88 11.92 4.40
CA ARG A 29 6.42 11.26 5.62
C ARG A 29 7.18 9.96 5.31
N ARG A 30 7.18 9.53 4.04
CA ARG A 30 7.74 8.25 3.58
C ARG A 30 7.20 7.08 4.39
N GLU A 31 5.88 6.97 4.48
CA GLU A 31 5.22 5.92 5.25
C GLU A 31 4.17 5.19 4.42
N ILE A 32 4.07 3.88 4.63
CA ILE A 32 2.96 3.04 4.19
C ILE A 32 2.25 2.57 5.45
N SER A 33 0.93 2.65 5.44
CA SER A 33 0.08 2.25 6.55
C SER A 33 -1.18 1.57 6.06
N PHE A 34 -1.85 0.86 6.96
CA PHE A 34 -3.08 0.15 6.64
C PHE A 34 -4.12 0.31 7.74
N GLY A 35 -5.37 0.10 7.36
CA GLY A 35 -6.50 -0.01 8.28
C GLY A 35 -7.44 -1.14 7.88
N VAL A 36 -8.29 -1.56 8.81
CA VAL A 36 -9.35 -2.55 8.58
C VAL A 36 -10.66 -1.98 9.12
N ASN A 37 -11.70 -1.97 8.29
CA ASN A 37 -13.04 -1.47 8.62
C ASN A 37 -13.02 -0.08 9.28
N GLY A 38 -12.22 0.84 8.72
CA GLY A 38 -12.06 2.20 9.22
C GLY A 38 -11.12 2.36 10.42
N GLN A 39 -10.66 1.27 11.05
CA GLN A 39 -9.67 1.35 12.13
C GLN A 39 -8.26 1.48 11.55
N TYR A 40 -7.60 2.60 11.82
CA TYR A 40 -6.22 2.87 11.40
C TYR A 40 -5.19 2.28 12.38
N PHE A 41 -4.12 1.65 11.88
CA PHE A 41 -3.11 0.98 12.71
C PHE A 41 -1.75 1.69 12.76
N GLY A 42 -1.64 2.90 12.18
CA GLY A 42 -0.37 3.63 12.14
C GLY A 42 0.60 3.10 11.08
N LYS A 43 1.87 3.50 11.16
CA LYS A 43 2.90 3.13 10.18
C LYS A 43 3.14 1.62 10.16
N ALA A 44 3.00 1.02 8.97
CA ALA A 44 3.41 -0.34 8.69
C ALA A 44 4.83 -0.41 8.12
N PHE A 45 5.21 0.49 7.21
CA PHE A 45 6.54 0.51 6.60
C PHE A 45 7.05 1.93 6.41
N ALA A 46 8.37 2.08 6.42
CA ALA A 46 9.03 3.30 5.96
C ALA A 46 9.43 3.13 4.49
N ILE A 47 9.21 4.15 3.67
CA ILE A 47 9.67 4.19 2.28
C ILE A 47 11.13 4.67 2.31
N PRO A 48 12.08 3.92 1.73
CA PRO A 48 13.47 4.37 1.63
C PRO A 48 13.57 5.69 0.86
N LYS A 49 14.48 6.58 1.28
CA LYS A 49 14.73 7.84 0.57
C LYS A 49 15.13 7.62 -0.89
N ALA A 50 15.79 6.50 -1.19
CA ALA A 50 16.16 6.10 -2.55
C ALA A 50 14.95 5.91 -3.49
N TRP A 51 13.74 5.76 -2.93
CA TRP A 51 12.50 5.62 -3.70
C TRP A 51 11.71 6.93 -3.79
N ASP A 52 12.29 8.04 -3.33
CA ASP A 52 11.73 9.37 -3.60
C ASP A 52 11.70 9.60 -5.12
N GLY A 53 10.53 9.92 -5.66
CA GLY A 53 10.31 10.07 -7.11
C GLY A 53 10.02 8.77 -7.87
N VAL A 54 10.17 7.59 -7.25
CA VAL A 54 9.82 6.30 -7.88
C VAL A 54 8.32 6.06 -7.77
N ALA A 55 7.64 5.69 -8.85
CA ALA A 55 6.22 5.36 -8.81
C ALA A 55 5.97 4.07 -8.01
N LEU A 56 4.90 4.04 -7.21
CA LEU A 56 4.47 2.86 -6.47
C LEU A 56 3.05 2.50 -6.91
N PHE A 57 2.85 1.25 -7.33
CA PHE A 57 1.58 0.77 -7.84
C PHE A 57 0.84 -0.06 -6.78
N PRO A 58 -0.49 0.05 -6.68
CA PRO A 58 -1.29 -0.87 -5.89
C PRO A 58 -1.07 -2.32 -6.36
N ALA A 59 -0.80 -3.23 -5.42
CA ALA A 59 -0.56 -4.63 -5.72
C ALA A 59 -1.32 -5.52 -4.75
N LEU A 60 -1.84 -6.64 -5.26
CA LEU A 60 -2.49 -7.69 -4.48
C LEU A 60 -1.84 -9.02 -4.82
N CYS A 61 -1.59 -9.83 -3.80
CA CYS A 61 -1.03 -11.17 -3.95
C CYS A 61 -1.74 -12.09 -2.96
N ALA A 62 -2.14 -13.27 -3.42
CA ALA A 62 -2.82 -14.28 -2.62
C ALA A 62 -2.23 -15.66 -2.92
N ARG A 63 -2.18 -16.52 -1.90
CA ARG A 63 -1.71 -17.91 -2.04
C ARG A 63 -2.83 -18.84 -2.50
N GLU A 64 -4.03 -18.63 -1.99
CA GLU A 64 -5.22 -19.42 -2.30
C GLU A 64 -6.21 -18.61 -3.15
N ALA A 65 -7.27 -19.25 -3.62
CA ALA A 65 -8.33 -18.57 -4.35
C ALA A 65 -8.89 -17.42 -3.50
N PHE A 66 -8.79 -16.21 -4.03
CA PHE A 66 -9.19 -14.98 -3.34
C PHE A 66 -9.91 -14.07 -4.32
N LYS A 67 -10.90 -13.33 -3.81
CA LYS A 67 -11.62 -12.29 -4.55
C LYS A 67 -11.58 -11.01 -3.73
N ALA A 68 -11.07 -9.95 -4.35
CA ALA A 68 -11.17 -8.60 -3.86
C ALA A 68 -11.71 -7.67 -4.93
N THR A 69 -12.35 -6.59 -4.48
CA THR A 69 -12.70 -5.45 -5.30
C THR A 69 -11.81 -4.30 -4.88
N GLY A 70 -11.05 -3.73 -5.82
CA GLY A 70 -10.24 -2.54 -5.58
C GLY A 70 -11.09 -1.28 -5.73
N TYR A 71 -10.99 -0.37 -4.76
CA TYR A 71 -11.62 0.95 -4.80
C TYR A 71 -10.52 2.01 -4.80
N PHE A 72 -10.48 2.83 -5.84
CA PHE A 72 -9.45 3.87 -5.99
C PHE A 72 -9.99 5.29 -5.86
N GLY A 73 -11.25 5.59 -6.24
CA GLY A 73 -11.74 6.99 -6.36
C GLY A 73 -13.13 7.24 -5.76
N CYS A 74 -13.39 6.86 -4.51
CA CYS A 74 -14.64 7.24 -3.84
C CYS A 74 -14.37 7.66 -2.39
N PRO A 75 -14.33 8.98 -2.09
CA PRO A 75 -14.10 9.48 -0.74
C PRO A 75 -15.26 9.16 0.22
N ASP A 76 -16.46 8.93 -0.31
CA ASP A 76 -17.67 8.60 0.46
C ASP A 76 -17.84 7.10 0.76
N HIS A 77 -16.80 6.28 0.50
CA HIS A 77 -16.89 4.86 0.85
C HIS A 77 -16.95 4.71 2.38
N PRO A 78 -17.99 4.06 2.95
CA PRO A 78 -18.34 4.14 4.38
C PRO A 78 -17.33 3.50 5.36
N ARG A 79 -16.19 3.02 4.84
CA ARG A 79 -15.15 2.32 5.61
C ARG A 79 -13.75 2.84 5.34
N VAL A 80 -13.61 4.01 4.70
CA VAL A 80 -12.33 4.74 4.70
C VAL A 80 -12.05 5.20 6.14
N PRO A 81 -10.80 5.12 6.64
CA PRO A 81 -10.48 5.50 8.01
C PRO A 81 -10.89 6.95 8.29
N TYR A 82 -11.86 7.12 9.19
CA TYR A 82 -12.31 8.44 9.63
C TYR A 82 -11.16 9.21 10.30
N GLY A 83 -11.05 10.51 10.02
CA GLY A 83 -10.06 11.39 10.64
C GLY A 83 -8.63 11.29 10.07
N CYS A 84 -8.43 10.60 8.95
CA CYS A 84 -7.15 10.57 8.27
C CYS A 84 -7.14 11.50 7.04
N ASN A 85 -6.08 12.31 6.87
CA ASN A 85 -5.89 13.20 5.72
C ASN A 85 -5.35 12.44 4.48
N PHE A 86 -5.99 11.32 4.12
CA PHE A 86 -5.67 10.58 2.90
C PHE A 86 -6.73 10.84 1.84
N TRP A 87 -6.28 11.06 0.61
CA TRP A 87 -7.15 11.26 -0.54
C TRP A 87 -7.28 9.95 -1.32
N PRO A 88 -8.42 9.68 -1.97
CA PRO A 88 -8.56 8.54 -2.85
C PRO A 88 -7.51 8.57 -3.96
N LEU A 89 -6.92 7.42 -4.29
CA LEU A 89 -5.88 7.32 -5.32
C LEU A 89 -6.39 7.76 -6.71
N GLY A 90 -7.66 7.53 -7.00
CA GLY A 90 -8.33 7.93 -8.24
C GLY A 90 -8.57 9.44 -8.35
N ASP A 91 -8.40 10.19 -7.24
CA ASP A 91 -8.44 11.65 -7.22
C ASP A 91 -7.02 12.26 -7.20
N ALA A 92 -5.98 11.46 -7.41
CA ALA A 92 -4.61 11.97 -7.52
C ALA A 92 -4.47 12.93 -8.70
N TYR A 93 -3.65 13.96 -8.55
CA TYR A 93 -3.35 14.89 -9.63
C TYR A 93 -2.67 14.15 -10.78
N GLU A 94 -3.04 14.49 -12.02
CA GLU A 94 -2.49 13.86 -13.23
C GLU A 94 -0.95 13.91 -13.26
N CYS A 95 -0.32 14.97 -12.73
CA CYS A 95 1.13 15.09 -12.68
C CYS A 95 1.82 14.17 -11.66
N ASP A 96 1.06 13.59 -10.73
CA ASP A 96 1.55 12.65 -9.71
C ASP A 96 1.25 11.18 -10.08
N VAL A 97 0.59 10.94 -11.22
CA VAL A 97 0.23 9.61 -11.72
C VAL A 97 1.20 9.20 -12.83
N VAL A 98 1.67 7.96 -12.75
CA VAL A 98 2.51 7.34 -13.78
C VAL A 98 1.75 6.14 -14.34
N GLU A 99 1.58 6.11 -15.65
CA GLU A 99 1.02 4.96 -16.34
C GLU A 99 1.98 3.78 -16.26
N SER A 100 1.42 2.57 -16.13
CA SER A 100 2.28 1.38 -16.09
C SER A 100 2.81 1.07 -17.49
N ASP A 101 4.13 1.14 -17.67
CA ASP A 101 4.80 0.73 -18.91
C ASP A 101 4.77 -0.79 -19.16
N SER A 102 4.24 -1.58 -18.21
CA SER A 102 4.25 -3.03 -18.27
C SER A 102 3.13 -3.57 -19.17
N GLY A 103 3.52 -4.40 -20.15
CA GLY A 103 2.72 -5.56 -20.56
C GLY A 103 2.43 -6.52 -19.36
N PRO A 104 2.01 -7.78 -19.58
CA PRO A 104 1.58 -8.67 -18.49
C PRO A 104 2.59 -8.68 -17.33
N PRO A 105 2.13 -8.76 -16.07
CA PRO A 105 2.88 -8.31 -14.90
C PRO A 105 4.20 -9.07 -14.75
N ALA A 106 5.29 -8.45 -15.19
CA ALA A 106 6.62 -8.89 -14.88
C ALA A 106 6.93 -8.50 -13.43
N LEU A 107 7.55 -9.42 -12.69
CA LEU A 107 8.01 -9.19 -11.33
C LEU A 107 8.97 -7.98 -11.34
N GLN A 108 8.51 -6.81 -10.89
CA GLN A 108 9.38 -5.64 -10.81
C GLN A 108 10.40 -5.87 -9.69
N VAL A 109 11.68 -6.00 -10.06
CA VAL A 109 12.78 -6.05 -9.09
C VAL A 109 12.99 -4.62 -8.59
N LEU A 110 12.45 -4.32 -7.40
CA LEU A 110 12.66 -3.02 -6.76
C LEU A 110 14.15 -2.88 -6.39
N PRO A 111 14.76 -1.70 -6.57
CA PRO A 111 16.14 -1.49 -6.17
C PRO A 111 16.28 -1.68 -4.66
N VAL A 112 17.12 -2.65 -4.28
CA VAL A 112 17.44 -2.94 -2.88
C VAL A 112 18.29 -1.80 -2.33
N PRO A 113 17.89 -1.14 -1.24
CA PRO A 113 18.74 -0.15 -0.57
C PRO A 113 20.03 -0.80 -0.08
N GLU A 114 21.17 -0.16 -0.34
CA GLU A 114 22.52 -0.67 -0.06
C GLU A 114 22.79 -0.95 1.44
N GLU A 115 21.97 -0.39 2.35
CA GLU A 115 22.08 -0.59 3.80
C GLU A 115 21.59 -1.96 4.32
N ALA A 116 21.11 -2.87 3.46
CA ALA A 116 20.74 -4.22 3.88
C ALA A 116 21.89 -5.25 3.79
N ALA A 117 23.09 -4.84 3.36
CA ALA A 117 24.24 -5.73 3.16
C ALA A 117 25.20 -5.87 4.37
N GLU A 118 25.02 -5.10 5.44
CA GLU A 118 25.84 -5.24 6.65
C GLU A 118 25.01 -5.10 7.94
N ARG A 119 24.64 -6.26 8.49
CA ARG A 119 24.61 -6.67 9.92
C ARG A 119 23.47 -7.65 10.23
#